data_AF-A0A956VB64-F1
#
_entry.id   AF-A0A956VB64-F1
#
_cell.length_a   1.000
_cell.length_b   1.000
_cell.length_c   1.000
_cell.angle_alpha   90.00
_cell.angle_beta   90.00
_cell.angle_gamma   90.00
#
_symmetry.space_group_name_H-M   'P 1'
#
loop_
_entity.id
_entity.type
_entity.pdbx_description
1 polymer ?
#
loop_
_entity_poly.entity_id
_entity_poly.type
_entity_poly.pdbx_seq_one_letter_code
_entity_poly.pdbx_strand_id
1 'polypeptide(L)'
;HMVATLGRQRGWSAPSRAQFDIDCSPQGPYLIGDAKAVADKILYINETFGYVDRISLQMTNVMVSHEQMLKSIELLGNEVAPIVRRQT
;
A
#
# COMPACT_ATOMS: atom_id res chain seq x y z
N HIS A 1 -10.29 -13.74 10.70
CA HIS A 1 -11.28 -13.56 11.79
C HIS A 1 -10.96 -12.45 12.79
N MET A 2 -9.70 -12.07 13.01
CA MET A 2 -9.33 -11.08 14.05
C MET A 2 -9.95 -9.68 13.83
N VAL A 3 -9.89 -9.13 12.62
CA VAL A 3 -10.36 -7.76 12.30
C VAL A 3 -11.87 -7.62 12.45
N ALA A 4 -12.66 -8.63 12.05
CA ALA A 4 -14.11 -8.60 12.17
C ALA A 4 -14.58 -8.71 13.64
N THR A 5 -13.90 -9.54 14.44
CA THR A 5 -14.23 -9.73 15.86
C THR A 5 -13.85 -8.52 16.70
N LEU A 6 -12.61 -8.02 16.54
CA LEU A 6 -12.15 -6.81 17.24
C LEU A 6 -12.87 -5.55 16.75
N GLY A 7 -13.13 -5.47 15.44
CA GLY A 7 -13.84 -4.34 14.84
C GLY A 7 -15.23 -4.17 15.44
N ARG A 8 -15.98 -5.27 15.60
CA ARG A 8 -17.30 -5.24 16.24
C ARG A 8 -17.25 -4.72 17.68
N GLN A 9 -16.23 -5.08 18.45
CA GLN A 9 -16.04 -4.59 19.82
C GLN A 9 -15.62 -3.11 19.87
N ARG A 10 -14.94 -2.63 18.83
CA ARG A 10 -14.42 -1.26 18.72
C ARG A 10 -15.32 -0.33 17.90
N GLY A 11 -16.48 -0.80 17.45
CA GLY A 11 -17.40 -0.04 16.60
C GLY A 11 -16.94 0.16 15.16
N TRP A 12 -15.93 -0.59 14.69
CA TRP A 12 -15.52 -0.57 13.29
C TRP A 12 -16.49 -1.38 12.43
N SER A 13 -16.82 -0.85 11.27
CA SER A 13 -17.56 -1.58 10.24
C SER A 13 -16.81 -2.85 9.84
N ALA A 14 -17.55 -3.90 9.50
CA ALA A 14 -16.94 -5.11 8.97
C ALA A 14 -16.18 -4.78 7.68
N PRO A 15 -14.97 -5.35 7.47
CA PRO A 15 -14.23 -5.13 6.22
C PRO A 15 -15.07 -5.65 5.05
N SER A 16 -15.13 -4.88 3.98
CA SER A 16 -15.83 -5.24 2.75
C SER A 16 -14.89 -5.16 1.56
N ARG A 17 -15.16 -5.95 0.51
CA ARG A 17 -14.38 -5.88 -0.72
C ARG A 17 -14.45 -4.50 -1.38
N ALA A 18 -15.64 -3.89 -1.38
CA ALA A 18 -15.84 -2.54 -1.94
C ALA A 18 -15.00 -1.49 -1.21
N GLN A 19 -14.93 -1.54 0.13
CA GLN A 19 -14.07 -0.63 0.89
C GLN A 19 -12.60 -0.86 0.56
N PHE A 20 -12.16 -2.11 0.46
CA PHE A 20 -10.79 -2.42 0.07
C PHE A 20 -10.43 -1.86 -1.32
N ASP A 21 -11.32 -1.98 -2.30
CA ASP A 21 -11.10 -1.44 -3.64
C ASP A 21 -11.04 0.10 -3.64
N ILE A 22 -11.87 0.75 -2.82
CA ILE A 22 -11.78 2.20 -2.57
C ILE A 22 -10.45 2.56 -1.91
N ASP A 23 -10.00 1.77 -0.93
CA ASP A 23 -8.74 2.05 -0.23
C ASP A 23 -7.52 1.88 -1.13
N CYS A 24 -7.61 0.99 -2.14
CA CYS A 24 -6.60 0.79 -3.19
C CYS A 24 -6.69 1.81 -4.33
N SER A 25 -7.74 2.64 -4.38
CA SER A 25 -7.89 3.67 -5.43
C SER A 25 -6.72 4.68 -5.40
N PRO A 26 -6.51 5.47 -6.46
CA PRO A 26 -5.38 6.41 -6.52
C PRO A 26 -5.32 7.39 -5.33
N GLN A 27 -6.48 7.82 -4.81
CA GLN A 27 -6.59 8.71 -3.64
C GLN A 27 -6.76 7.97 -2.31
N GLY A 28 -6.92 6.64 -2.32
CA GLY A 28 -7.07 5.85 -1.11
C GLY A 28 -5.76 5.72 -0.32
N PRO A 29 -5.78 5.20 0.92
CA PRO A 29 -4.58 5.09 1.76
C PRO A 29 -3.64 3.92 1.39
N TYR A 30 -4.10 2.89 0.66
CA TYR A 30 -3.29 1.70 0.41
C TYR A 30 -2.40 1.81 -0.82
N LEU A 31 -1.10 1.56 -0.63
CA LEU A 31 -0.14 1.41 -1.73
C LEU A 31 -0.12 -0.05 -2.19
N ILE A 32 -1.23 -0.49 -2.79
CA ILE A 32 -1.43 -1.86 -3.29
C ILE A 32 -1.85 -1.80 -4.75
N GLY A 33 -1.16 -2.54 -5.61
CA GLY A 33 -1.40 -2.57 -7.05
C GLY A 33 -0.22 -3.17 -7.81
N ASP A 34 -0.14 -2.90 -9.10
CA ASP A 34 1.08 -3.15 -9.88
C ASP A 34 2.18 -2.12 -9.54
N ALA A 35 3.40 -2.37 -10.04
CA ALA A 35 4.55 -1.50 -9.74
C ALA A 35 4.33 -0.06 -10.20
N LYS A 36 3.65 0.16 -11.33
CA LYS A 36 3.38 1.51 -11.85
C LYS A 36 2.40 2.24 -10.94
N ALA A 37 1.29 1.61 -10.57
CA ALA A 37 0.28 2.19 -9.68
C ALA A 37 0.88 2.57 -8.32
N VAL A 38 1.74 1.72 -7.76
CA VAL A 38 2.45 2.03 -6.51
C VAL A 38 3.41 3.21 -6.69
N ALA A 39 4.16 3.26 -7.80
CA ALA A 39 5.09 4.36 -8.07
C ALA A 39 4.37 5.70 -8.29
N ASP A 40 3.31 5.71 -9.10
CA ASP A 40 2.49 6.90 -9.34
C ASP A 40 1.92 7.45 -8.02
N LYS A 41 1.49 6.54 -7.13
CA LYS A 41 0.95 6.92 -5.82
C LYS A 41 2.01 7.46 -4.87
N ILE A 42 3.23 6.90 -4.89
CA ILE A 42 4.38 7.45 -4.16
C ILE A 42 4.67 8.88 -4.62
N LEU A 43 4.67 9.13 -5.93
CA LEU A 43 4.92 10.45 -6.49
C LEU A 43 3.81 11.44 -6.13
N TYR A 44 2.56 11.00 -6.19
CA TYR A 44 1.42 11.80 -5.72
C TYR A 44 1.56 12.19 -4.25
N ILE A 45 1.93 11.25 -3.37
CA ILE A 45 2.20 11.52 -1.95
C ILE A 45 3.36 12.51 -1.82
N ASN A 46 4.45 12.30 -2.54
CA ASN A 46 5.62 13.17 -2.53
C ASN A 46 5.26 14.62 -2.84
N GLU A 47 4.52 14.86 -3.93
CA GLU A 47 4.05 16.20 -4.31
C GLU A 47 3.06 16.78 -3.29
N THR A 48 2.10 15.98 -2.84
CA THR A 48 1.04 16.42 -1.92
C THR A 48 1.59 16.89 -0.57
N PHE A 49 2.67 16.28 -0.08
CA PHE A 49 3.29 16.61 1.21
C PHE A 49 4.46 17.61 1.11
N GLY A 50 4.70 18.20 -0.07
CA GLY A 50 5.77 19.20 -0.24
C GLY A 50 7.17 18.60 -0.33
N TYR A 51 7.28 17.43 -0.98
CA TYR A 51 8.47 16.60 -1.17
C TYR A 51 8.98 15.94 0.11
N VAL A 52 8.94 14.60 0.12
CA VAL A 52 9.32 13.76 1.28
C VAL A 52 10.64 13.06 1.02
N ASP A 53 11.52 13.02 2.02
CA ASP A 53 12.81 12.35 1.92
C ASP A 53 12.73 10.82 2.11
N ARG A 54 11.61 10.31 2.65
CA ARG A 54 11.45 8.90 3.01
C ARG A 54 10.01 8.44 3.00
N ILE A 55 9.81 7.24 2.45
CA ILE A 55 8.58 6.47 2.57
C ILE A 55 8.89 5.14 3.25
N SER A 56 8.07 4.78 4.24
CA SER A 56 8.14 3.51 4.95
C SER A 56 6.83 2.74 4.75
N LEU A 57 6.91 1.46 4.37
CA LEU A 57 5.74 0.64 4.08
C LEU A 57 5.58 -0.47 5.12
N GLN A 58 4.38 -0.58 5.70
CA GLN A 58 4.00 -1.76 6.47
C GLN A 58 3.39 -2.80 5.52
N MET A 59 4.13 -3.87 5.27
CA MET A 59 3.75 -4.91 4.30
C MET A 59 3.35 -6.24 4.93
N THR A 60 3.54 -6.39 6.25
CA THR A 60 3.23 -7.64 6.94
C THR A 60 1.73 -7.79 7.14
N ASN A 61 1.18 -8.87 6.60
CA ASN A 61 -0.20 -9.29 6.84
C ASN A 61 -0.21 -10.80 7.12
N VAL A 62 -0.98 -11.22 8.12
CA VAL A 62 -1.14 -12.62 8.56
C VAL A 62 -1.55 -13.55 7.40
N MET A 63 -2.14 -13.01 6.33
CA MET A 63 -2.62 -13.76 5.17
C MET A 63 -1.63 -13.84 3.99
N VAL A 64 -0.51 -13.12 4.02
CA VAL A 64 0.47 -13.08 2.92
C VAL A 64 1.55 -14.11 3.19
N SER A 65 1.81 -15.00 2.21
CA SER A 65 2.88 -15.98 2.35
C SER A 65 4.26 -15.31 2.37
N HIS A 66 5.25 -15.95 2.98
CA HIS A 66 6.62 -15.43 2.98
C HIS A 66 7.15 -15.17 1.57
N GLU A 67 6.85 -16.08 0.63
CA GLU A 67 7.23 -15.96 -0.79
C GLU A 67 6.60 -14.73 -1.45
N GLN A 68 5.29 -14.50 -1.24
CA GLN A 68 4.60 -13.31 -1.77
C GLN A 68 5.19 -12.02 -1.19
N MET A 69 5.59 -12.03 0.08
CA MET A 69 6.24 -10.89 0.71
C MET A 69 7.61 -10.61 0.10
N LEU A 70 8.45 -11.64 -0.08
CA LEU A 70 9.76 -11.50 -0.74
C LEU A 70 9.59 -11.00 -2.18
N LYS A 71 8.60 -11.51 -2.92
CA LYS A 71 8.32 -11.05 -4.28
C LYS A 71 7.91 -9.57 -4.30
N SER A 72 7.09 -9.14 -3.34
CA SER A 72 6.68 -7.74 -3.23
C SER A 72 7.87 -6.82 -2.90
N ILE A 73 8.81 -7.27 -2.06
CA ILE A 73 10.05 -6.54 -1.76
C ILE A 73 10.91 -6.42 -3.02
N GLU A 74 11.03 -7.50 -3.80
CA GLU A 74 11.77 -7.49 -5.07
C GLU A 74 11.17 -6.48 -6.05
N LEU A 75 9.84 -6.48 -6.24
CA LEU A 75 9.15 -5.52 -7.11
C LEU A 75 9.35 -4.06 -6.65
N LEU A 76 9.34 -3.82 -5.34
CA LEU A 76 9.62 -2.48 -4.80
C LEU A 76 11.04 -2.01 -5.15
N GLY A 77 12.03 -2.89 -5.02
CA GLY A 77 13.43 -2.56 -5.30
C GLY A 77 13.74 -2.42 -6.79
N ASN A 78 13.21 -3.33 -7.61
CA ASN A 78 13.59 -3.47 -9.02
C ASN A 78 12.71 -2.69 -9.98
N GLU A 79 11.44 -2.43 -9.63
CA GLU A 79 10.49 -1.77 -10.54
C GLU A 79 10.03 -0.42 -9.99
N VAL A 80 9.55 -0.38 -8.74
CA VAL A 80 8.98 0.85 -8.16
C VAL A 80 10.06 1.91 -7.91
N ALA A 81 11.13 1.57 -7.20
CA ALA A 81 12.16 2.53 -6.83
C ALA A 81 12.83 3.22 -8.05
N PRO A 82 13.15 2.53 -9.17
CA PRO A 82 13.64 3.19 -10.37
C PRO A 82 12.63 4.14 -11.02
N ILE A 83 11.33 3.86 -10.98
CA ILE A 83 10.31 4.77 -11.53
C ILE A 83 10.29 6.07 -10.71
N VAL A 84 10.25 5.96 -9.38
CA VAL A 84 10.19 7.13 -8.48
C VAL A 84 11.45 7.99 -8.62
N ARG A 85 12.64 7.38 -8.54
CA ARG A 85 13.94 8.08 -8.62
C ARG A 85 14.21 8.79 -9.95
N ARG A 86 13.47 8.47 -11.02
CA ARG A 86 13.58 9.19 -12.29
C ARG A 86 12.76 10.48 -12.32
N GLN A 87 11.82 10.63 -11.41
CA GLN A 87 10.89 11.77 -11.34
C GLN A 87 11.17 12.69 -10.14
N THR A 88 12.09 12.31 -9.26
CA THR A 88 12.54 13.06 -8.08
C THR A 88 14.04 13.20 -8.11
#